data_AF-R8BNV6-F1
#
_entry.id   AF-R8BNV6-F1
#
_cell.length_a   1.000
_cell.length_b   1.000
_cell.length_c   1.000
_cell.angle_alpha   90.00
_cell.angle_beta   90.00
_cell.angle_gamma   90.00
#
_symmetry.space_group_name_H-M   'P 1'
#
loop_
_entity.id
_entity.type
_entity.pdbx_description
1 polymer ?
#
loop_
_entity_poly.entity_id
_entity_poly.type
_entity_poly.pdbx_seq_one_letter_code
_entity_poly.pdbx_strand_id
1 'polypeptide(L)'
;MRDLHDRYGPVVRIAPNELAFNDTTAWKDIYGHRIGEHDSQDENEKWIVAYAGSKNAPRSMLSAPRAEHAYLRRLLSHGFSDRSLRAQESMIRSHVDLLVSQLREVGGNGEKRVNMRDWVSYTTFDIIGEL
;
A
#
# COMPACT_ATOMS: atom_id res chain seq x y z
N MET A 1 4.93 20.49 -2.68
CA MET A 1 4.30 19.90 -3.88
C MET A 1 3.10 20.68 -4.37
N ARG A 2 2.09 20.98 -3.54
CA ARG A 2 0.94 21.81 -3.94
C ARG A 2 1.33 23.15 -4.58
N ASP A 3 2.15 23.95 -3.90
CA ASP A 3 2.56 25.27 -4.39
C ASP A 3 3.25 25.25 -5.76
N LEU A 4 3.94 24.15 -6.09
CA LEU A 4 4.56 23.96 -7.41
C LEU A 4 3.50 23.73 -8.48
N HIS A 5 2.50 22.90 -8.21
CA HIS A 5 1.39 22.66 -9.14
C HIS A 5 0.52 23.90 -9.32
N ASP A 6 0.31 24.67 -8.25
CA ASP A 6 -0.44 25.94 -8.31
C ASP A 6 0.27 26.96 -9.23
N ARG A 7 1.62 26.94 -9.28
CA ARG A 7 2.41 27.87 -10.09
C ARG A 7 2.70 27.39 -11.52
N TYR A 8 3.02 26.11 -11.69
CA TYR A 8 3.55 25.56 -12.94
C TYR A 8 2.57 24.63 -13.66
N GLY A 9 1.42 24.33 -13.04
CA GLY A 9 0.37 23.52 -13.62
C GLY A 9 0.44 22.04 -13.23
N PRO A 10 -0.33 21.18 -13.91
CA PRO A 10 -0.59 19.80 -13.48
C PRO A 10 0.62 18.87 -13.62
N VAL A 11 1.63 19.21 -14.42
CA VAL A 11 2.84 18.40 -14.60
C VAL A 11 4.08 19.24 -14.32
N VAL A 12 4.88 18.84 -13.34
CA VAL A 12 6.06 19.59 -12.89
C VAL A 12 7.28 18.66 -12.88
N ARG A 13 8.36 19.06 -13.54
CA ARG A 13 9.66 18.38 -13.43
C ARG A 13 10.36 18.81 -12.15
N ILE A 14 10.61 17.86 -11.25
CA ILE A 14 11.24 18.11 -9.93
C ILE A 14 12.70 17.64 -9.86
N ALA A 15 13.12 16.77 -10.78
CA ALA A 15 14.50 16.35 -10.99
C ALA A 15 14.72 15.95 -12.48
N PRO A 16 15.96 15.71 -12.94
CA PRO A 16 16.22 15.35 -14.34
C PRO A 16 15.33 14.21 -14.86
N ASN A 17 15.12 13.18 -14.04
CA ASN A 17 14.34 11.98 -14.37
C ASN A 17 13.05 11.84 -13.54
N GLU A 18 12.57 12.92 -12.91
CA GLU A 18 11.39 12.88 -12.04
C GLU A 18 10.35 13.92 -12.43
N LEU A 19 9.13 13.46 -12.66
CA LEU A 19 7.95 14.26 -12.94
C LEU A 19 6.93 14.04 -11.83
N ALA A 20 6.36 15.13 -11.34
CA ALA A 20 5.20 15.12 -10.46
C ALA A 20 3.94 15.43 -11.28
N PHE A 21 2.90 14.64 -11.05
CA PHE A 21 1.61 14.77 -11.73
C PHE A 21 0.51 15.09 -10.72
N ASN A 22 -0.33 16.08 -11.06
CA ASN A 22 -1.56 16.44 -10.37
C ASN A 22 -2.70 16.50 -11.39
N ASP A 23 -2.91 15.39 -12.09
CA ASP A 23 -3.95 15.20 -13.10
C ASP A 23 -4.60 13.82 -12.91
N THR A 24 -5.93 13.77 -12.88
CA THR A 24 -6.69 12.53 -12.75
C THR A 24 -6.48 11.55 -13.91
N THR A 25 -6.19 12.04 -15.11
CA THR A 25 -5.94 11.21 -16.30
C THR A 25 -4.62 10.43 -16.17
N ALA A 26 -3.60 11.08 -15.58
CA ALA A 26 -2.27 10.50 -15.38
C ALA A 26 -2.30 9.23 -14.53
N TRP A 27 -3.26 9.09 -13.61
CA TRP A 27 -3.38 7.87 -12.79
C TRP A 27 -3.55 6.62 -13.66
N LYS A 28 -4.45 6.68 -14.64
CA LYS A 28 -4.71 5.55 -15.54
C LYS A 28 -3.54 5.32 -16.49
N ASP A 29 -2.93 6.39 -16.99
CA ASP A 29 -1.82 6.28 -17.94
C ASP A 29 -0.54 5.71 -17.28
N ILE A 30 -0.30 6.04 -16.00
CA ILE A 30 0.90 5.60 -15.25
C ILE A 30 0.69 4.25 -14.57
N TYR A 31 -0.45 4.07 -13.87
CA TYR A 31 -0.70 2.90 -13.00
C TYR A 31 -1.75 1.93 -13.55
N GLY A 32 -2.44 2.29 -14.63
CA GLY A 32 -3.46 1.44 -15.23
C GLY A 32 -2.89 0.21 -15.93
N HIS A 33 -3.78 -0.73 -16.23
CA HIS A 33 -3.41 -1.91 -17.00
C HIS A 33 -3.07 -1.51 -18.43
N ARG A 34 -1.86 -1.86 -18.89
CA ARG A 34 -1.42 -1.63 -20.27
C ARG A 34 -2.13 -2.64 -21.17
N ILE A 35 -2.65 -2.18 -22.30
CA ILE A 35 -3.41 -2.98 -23.28
C ILE A 35 -2.81 -2.74 -24.67
N GLY A 36 -2.76 -3.79 -25.49
CA GLY A 36 -2.35 -3.69 -26.89
C GLY A 36 -0.88 -3.29 -27.06
N GLU A 37 -0.63 -2.27 -27.87
CA GLU A 37 0.72 -1.79 -28.22
C GLU A 37 1.53 -1.28 -27.01
N HIS A 38 0.87 -0.95 -25.90
CA HIS A 38 1.54 -0.54 -24.67
C HIS A 38 1.99 -1.72 -23.79
N ASP A 39 1.55 -2.96 -24.04
CA ASP A 39 1.93 -4.10 -23.21
C ASP A 39 3.42 -4.47 -23.36
N SER A 40 4.00 -4.18 -24.53
CA SER A 40 5.43 -4.37 -24.82
C SER A 40 6.30 -3.19 -24.41
N GLN A 41 5.73 -2.08 -23.91
CA GLN A 41 6.52 -0.96 -23.41
C GLN A 41 7.17 -1.32 -22.07
N ASP A 42 8.42 -0.91 -21.90
CA ASP A 42 9.14 -1.07 -20.65
C ASP A 42 8.44 -0.35 -19.49
N GLU A 43 8.56 -0.91 -18.29
CA GLU A 43 8.11 -0.25 -17.05
C GLU A 43 9.10 0.84 -16.67
N ASN A 44 8.61 1.87 -15.97
CA ASN A 44 9.52 2.79 -15.29
C ASN A 44 10.38 2.01 -14.30
N GLU A 45 11.66 2.36 -14.21
CA GLU A 45 12.57 1.74 -13.26
C GLU A 45 12.04 1.90 -11.82
N LYS A 46 12.11 0.81 -11.06
CA LYS A 46 11.75 0.84 -9.64
C LYS A 46 12.81 1.60 -8.88
N TRP A 47 12.39 2.40 -7.89
CA TRP A 47 13.33 3.13 -7.03
C TRP A 47 13.99 2.18 -6.02
N ILE A 48 14.97 1.40 -6.48
CA ILE A 48 15.61 0.34 -5.70
C ILE A 48 16.22 0.88 -4.41
N VAL A 49 16.75 2.11 -4.38
CA VAL A 49 17.30 2.70 -3.15
C VAL A 49 16.24 2.84 -2.05
N ALA A 50 15.00 3.17 -2.40
CA ALA A 50 13.92 3.31 -1.43
C ALA A 50 13.26 1.97 -1.05
N TYR A 51 13.28 0.99 -1.95
CA TYR A 51 12.52 -0.26 -1.80
C TYR A 51 13.37 -1.52 -1.63
N ALA A 52 14.69 -1.42 -1.74
CA ALA A 52 15.59 -2.50 -1.39
C ALA A 52 15.60 -2.67 0.13
N GLY A 53 15.58 -3.93 0.57
CA GLY A 53 15.87 -4.25 1.96
C GLY A 53 17.36 -4.07 2.27
N SER A 54 17.81 -4.70 3.35
CA SER A 54 19.25 -4.76 3.67
C SER A 54 20.06 -5.38 2.52
N LYS A 55 21.39 -5.21 2.54
CA LYS A 55 22.31 -5.57 1.42
C LYS A 55 22.21 -7.00 0.87
N ASN A 56 21.49 -7.92 1.50
CA ASN A 56 21.26 -9.29 1.02
C ASN A 56 19.78 -9.74 1.17
N ALA A 57 18.86 -8.80 1.39
CA ALA A 57 17.45 -9.14 1.51
C ALA A 57 16.90 -9.66 0.17
N PRO A 58 16.04 -10.70 0.17
CA PRO A 58 15.32 -11.08 -1.02
C PRO A 58 14.55 -9.89 -1.60
N ARG A 59 14.43 -9.84 -2.93
CA ARG A 59 13.62 -8.81 -3.59
C ARG A 59 12.15 -8.99 -3.20
N SER A 60 11.51 -7.89 -2.84
CA SER A 60 10.08 -7.85 -2.51
C SER A 60 9.28 -7.50 -3.76
N MET A 61 7.94 -7.52 -3.68
CA MET A 61 7.10 -6.99 -4.77
C MET A 61 7.47 -5.55 -5.16
N LEU A 62 7.95 -4.74 -4.22
CA LEU A 62 8.29 -3.34 -4.44
C LEU A 62 9.62 -3.14 -5.17
N SER A 63 10.52 -4.14 -5.16
CA SER A 63 11.86 -4.05 -5.77
C SER A 63 12.13 -5.09 -6.86
N ALA A 64 11.29 -6.11 -7.00
CA ALA A 64 11.46 -7.15 -8.02
C ALA A 64 11.22 -6.62 -9.45
N PRO A 65 12.01 -7.01 -10.45
CA PRO A 65 11.75 -6.67 -11.86
C PRO A 65 10.46 -7.31 -12.37
N ARG A 66 9.93 -6.84 -13.52
CA ARG A 66 8.60 -7.20 -14.06
C ARG A 66 8.26 -8.69 -13.98
N ALA A 67 9.13 -9.57 -14.49
CA ALA A 67 8.87 -11.02 -14.51
C ALA A 67 8.76 -11.63 -13.11
N GLU A 68 9.67 -11.29 -12.21
CA GLU A 68 9.65 -11.76 -10.82
C GLU A 68 8.52 -11.12 -10.02
N HIS A 69 8.21 -9.85 -10.27
CA HIS A 69 7.05 -9.18 -9.69
C HIS A 69 5.75 -9.89 -10.07
N ALA A 70 5.58 -10.29 -11.35
CA ALA A 70 4.42 -11.06 -11.79
C ALA A 70 4.32 -12.42 -11.08
N TYR A 71 5.44 -13.11 -10.89
CA TYR A 71 5.51 -14.35 -10.13
C TYR A 71 5.11 -14.15 -8.66
N LEU A 72 5.74 -13.20 -7.95
CA LEU A 72 5.46 -12.88 -6.55
C LEU A 72 3.99 -12.46 -6.35
N ARG A 73 3.48 -11.60 -7.24
CA ARG A 73 2.07 -11.18 -7.23
C ARG A 73 1.14 -12.37 -7.38
N ARG A 74 1.44 -13.30 -8.28
CA ARG A 74 0.61 -14.50 -8.49
C ARG A 74 0.55 -15.35 -7.21
N LEU A 75 1.69 -15.59 -6.56
CA LEU A 75 1.73 -16.34 -5.30
C LEU A 75 0.88 -15.67 -4.21
N LEU A 76 0.99 -14.35 -4.06
CA LEU A 76 0.28 -13.60 -3.02
C LEU A 76 -1.22 -13.42 -3.33
N SER A 77 -1.61 -13.37 -4.61
CA SER A 77 -2.98 -13.04 -5.03
C SER A 77 -4.06 -13.96 -4.43
N HIS A 78 -3.73 -15.22 -4.15
CA HIS A 78 -4.66 -16.17 -3.55
C HIS A 78 -5.10 -15.76 -2.15
N GLY A 79 -4.20 -15.19 -1.34
CA GLY A 79 -4.54 -14.70 0.01
C GLY A 79 -5.52 -13.53 -0.01
N PHE A 80 -5.56 -12.77 -1.11
CA PHE A 80 -6.42 -11.60 -1.30
C PHE A 80 -7.63 -11.86 -2.21
N SER A 81 -7.97 -13.13 -2.47
CA SER A 81 -9.19 -13.47 -3.21
C SER A 81 -10.45 -13.20 -2.38
N ASP A 82 -11.60 -12.92 -3.02
CA ASP A 82 -12.88 -12.70 -2.32
C ASP A 82 -13.22 -13.88 -1.37
N ARG A 83 -12.96 -15.12 -1.81
CA ARG A 83 -13.14 -16.31 -0.97
C ARG A 83 -12.26 -16.30 0.26
N SER A 84 -10.98 -15.96 0.12
CA SER A 84 -10.02 -15.90 1.23
C SER A 84 -10.37 -14.78 2.20
N LEU A 85 -10.74 -13.60 1.69
CA LEU A 85 -11.17 -12.46 2.49
C LEU A 85 -12.42 -12.78 3.30
N ARG A 86 -13.41 -13.46 2.71
CA ARG A 86 -14.60 -13.94 3.43
C ARG A 86 -14.26 -14.97 4.50
N ALA A 87 -13.35 -15.89 4.21
CA ALA A 87 -12.91 -16.88 5.17
C ALA A 87 -12.17 -16.26 6.37
N GLN A 88 -11.51 -15.10 6.17
CA GLN A 88 -10.81 -14.35 7.20
C GLN A 88 -11.73 -13.40 8.00
N GLU A 89 -12.98 -13.17 7.57
CA GLU A 89 -13.88 -12.18 8.19
C GLU A 89 -14.06 -12.42 9.69
N SER A 90 -14.27 -13.67 10.12
CA SER A 90 -14.49 -13.98 11.53
C SER A 90 -13.29 -13.66 12.41
N MET A 91 -12.07 -13.92 11.91
CA MET A 91 -10.82 -13.63 12.61
C MET A 91 -10.60 -12.11 12.70
N ILE A 92 -10.79 -11.40 11.59
CA ILE A 92 -10.67 -9.93 11.58
C ILE A 92 -11.69 -9.31 12.54
N ARG A 93 -12.93 -9.83 12.54
CA ARG A 93 -13.99 -9.39 13.45
C ARG A 93 -13.61 -9.58 14.91
N SER A 94 -13.00 -10.71 15.29
CA SER A 94 -12.55 -10.90 16.68
C SER A 94 -11.50 -9.89 17.12
N HIS A 95 -10.58 -9.48 16.24
CA HIS A 95 -9.61 -8.41 16.54
C HIS A 95 -10.26 -7.05 16.67
N VAL A 96 -11.26 -6.75 15.84
CA VAL A 96 -12.04 -5.51 15.94
C VAL A 96 -12.86 -5.47 17.23
N ASP A 97 -13.49 -6.59 17.61
CA ASP A 97 -14.25 -6.70 18.86
C ASP A 97 -13.31 -6.51 20.08
N LEU A 98 -12.10 -7.07 20.01
CA LEU A 98 -11.05 -6.86 21.02
C LEU A 98 -10.59 -5.40 21.08
N LEU A 99 -10.36 -4.75 19.94
CA LEU A 99 -10.03 -3.33 19.89
C LEU A 99 -11.10 -2.49 20.60
N VAL A 100 -12.38 -2.75 20.30
CA VAL A 100 -13.50 -2.00 20.90
C VAL A 100 -13.58 -2.24 22.41
N SER A 101 -13.40 -3.48 22.87
CA SER A 101 -13.44 -3.78 24.30
C SER A 101 -12.32 -3.08 25.06
N GLN A 102 -11.10 -3.12 24.52
CA GLN A 102 -9.92 -2.47 25.10
C GLN A 102 -10.04 -0.95 25.12
N LEU A 103 -10.55 -0.34 24.04
CA LEU A 103 -10.79 1.11 24.00
C LEU A 103 -11.81 1.56 25.04
N ARG A 104 -12.86 0.78 25.31
CA ARG A 104 -13.84 1.08 26.37
C ARG A 104 -13.19 1.04 27.75
N GLU A 105 -12.39 0.02 28.01
CA GLU A 105 -11.68 -0.16 29.28
C GLU A 105 -10.67 0.96 29.53
N VAL A 106 -9.73 1.16 28.61
CA VAL A 106 -8.64 2.12 28.76
C VAL A 106 -9.14 3.57 28.63
N GLY A 107 -10.14 3.79 27.79
CA GLY A 107 -10.81 5.08 27.63
C GLY A 107 -11.77 5.42 28.76
N GLY A 108 -12.02 4.53 29.73
CA GLY A 108 -13.00 4.76 30.80
C GLY A 108 -14.37 5.14 30.26
N ASN A 109 -14.87 4.41 29.25
CA ASN A 109 -16.11 4.71 28.54
C ASN A 109 -16.21 6.14 27.96
N GLY A 110 -15.08 6.74 27.58
CA GLY A 110 -15.01 8.07 26.97
C GLY A 110 -14.56 9.18 27.92
N GLU A 111 -14.31 8.86 29.19
CA GLU A 111 -13.79 9.81 30.18
C GLU A 111 -12.31 10.12 29.98
N LYS A 112 -11.55 9.19 29.38
CA LYS A 112 -10.10 9.32 29.16
C LYS A 112 -9.78 9.41 27.68
N ARG A 113 -8.81 10.26 27.35
CA ARG A 113 -8.25 10.35 25.99
C ARG A 113 -7.39 9.13 25.72
N VAL A 114 -7.55 8.56 24.53
CA VAL A 114 -6.78 7.42 24.02
C VAL A 114 -6.09 7.80 22.71
N ASN A 115 -4.86 7.35 22.53
CA ASN A 115 -4.12 7.57 21.30
C ASN A 115 -4.55 6.56 20.23
N MET A 116 -5.46 6.96 19.35
CA MET A 116 -5.99 6.09 18.30
C MET A 116 -4.94 5.64 17.29
N ARG A 117 -3.83 6.39 17.12
CA ARG A 117 -2.73 5.96 16.25
C ARG A 117 -2.17 4.62 16.73
N ASP A 118 -1.91 4.51 18.03
CA ASP A 118 -1.27 3.34 18.62
C ASP A 118 -2.23 2.15 18.56
N TRP A 119 -3.50 2.35 18.98
CA TRP A 119 -4.51 1.29 18.97
C TRP A 119 -4.81 0.73 17.58
N VAL A 120 -4.95 1.60 16.56
CA VAL A 120 -5.10 1.12 15.18
C VAL A 120 -3.85 0.39 14.70
N SER A 121 -2.66 0.83 15.10
CA SER A 121 -1.39 0.17 14.75
C SER A 121 -1.28 -1.21 15.38
N TYR A 122 -1.65 -1.36 16.67
CA TYR A 122 -1.66 -2.65 17.37
C TYR A 122 -2.64 -3.63 16.72
N THR A 123 -3.89 -3.22 16.52
CA THR A 123 -4.89 -4.08 15.88
C THR A 123 -4.50 -4.48 14.46
N THR A 124 -3.90 -3.57 13.69
CA THR A 124 -3.42 -3.90 12.34
C THR A 124 -2.26 -4.90 12.39
N PHE A 125 -1.35 -4.78 13.37
CA PHE A 125 -0.26 -5.72 13.57
C PHE A 125 -0.78 -7.11 13.98
N ASP A 126 -1.73 -7.17 14.90
CA ASP A 126 -2.34 -8.43 15.37
C ASP A 126 -3.07 -9.15 14.22
N ILE A 127 -3.87 -8.41 13.43
CA ILE A 127 -4.54 -8.96 12.24
C ILE A 127 -3.52 -9.50 11.25
N ILE A 128 -2.50 -8.71 10.88
CA ILE A 128 -1.47 -9.14 9.92
C ILE A 128 -0.66 -10.32 10.44
N GLY A 129 -0.40 -10.40 11.74
CA GLY A 129 0.35 -11.48 12.36
C GLY A 129 -0.39 -12.82 12.41
N GLU A 130 -1.73 -12.79 12.39
CA GLU A 130 -2.56 -14.00 12.38
C GLU A 130 -2.93 -14.49 10.95
N LEU A 131 -2.82 -13.61 9.94
CA LEU A 131 -3.01 -13.95 8.52
C LEU A 131 -1.92 -14.90 7.97
#